data_AF-A0A7K4EYA2-F1
#
_entry.id   AF-A0A7K4EYA2-F1
#
_cell.length_a   1.000
_cell.length_b   1.000
_cell.length_c   1.000
_cell.angle_alpha   90.00
_cell.angle_beta   90.00
_cell.angle_gamma   90.00
#
_symmetry.space_group_name_H-M   'P 1'
#
loop_
_entity.id
_entity.type
_entity.pdbx_description
1 polymer ?
#
loop_
_entity_poly.entity_id
_entity_poly.type
_entity_poly.pdbx_seq_one_letter_code
_entity_poly.pdbx_strand_id
1 'polypeptide(L)'
;MSDVKEPELVEAQPSEIIESEVEENAGLNKALDTYRKLIDRKDLVEPLTEKEQDNLEKRIKEIESREVVEKIEDHDPVEIPCEKNKITIGPPTLTRFEKARIMGARALQLSLGAPPFIPIPKTARISLDISMEELEQRVIPITIRRVLPNGDYQNIPIDYFEK
;
A
#
# COMPACT_ATOMS: atom_id res chain seq x y z
N MET A 1 -32.59 -30.73 32.45
CA MET A 1 -31.25 -30.37 32.94
C MET A 1 -30.44 -29.91 31.76
N SER A 2 -30.25 -28.59 31.65
CA SER A 2 -29.08 -27.91 31.08
C SER A 2 -29.53 -26.49 30.73
N ASP A 3 -29.62 -25.64 31.75
CA ASP A 3 -29.64 -24.19 31.55
C ASP A 3 -28.32 -23.82 30.88
N VAL A 4 -28.39 -23.48 29.58
CA VAL A 4 -27.26 -22.97 28.83
C VAL A 4 -27.09 -21.52 29.25
N LYS A 5 -26.08 -21.27 30.08
CA LYS A 5 -25.68 -19.93 30.49
C LYS A 5 -25.07 -19.22 29.28
N GLU A 6 -25.80 -18.27 28.71
CA GLU A 6 -25.28 -17.32 27.73
C GLU A 6 -24.08 -16.57 28.33
N PRO A 7 -22.99 -16.35 27.57
CA PRO A 7 -21.86 -15.58 28.07
C PRO A 7 -22.22 -14.10 28.11
N GLU A 8 -22.17 -13.51 29.31
CA GLU A 8 -22.26 -12.07 29.54
C GLU A 8 -21.21 -11.33 28.69
N LEU A 9 -21.69 -10.42 27.84
CA LEU A 9 -20.87 -9.44 27.14
C LEU A 9 -20.24 -8.53 28.19
N VAL A 10 -18.92 -8.61 28.31
CA VAL A 10 -18.13 -7.67 29.11
C VAL A 10 -18.20 -6.32 28.40
N GLU A 11 -19.00 -5.40 28.93
CA GLU A 11 -19.00 -4.00 28.52
C GLU A 11 -17.59 -3.44 28.72
N ALA A 12 -16.97 -3.01 27.63
CA ALA A 12 -15.70 -2.29 27.68
C ALA A 12 -15.91 -1.02 28.50
N GLN A 13 -15.16 -0.90 29.60
CA GLN A 13 -15.17 0.31 30.42
C GLN A 13 -14.82 1.53 29.55
N PRO A 14 -15.46 2.70 29.79
CA PRO A 14 -15.13 3.91 29.05
C PRO A 14 -13.67 4.25 29.33
N SER A 15 -12.88 4.29 28.27
CA SER A 15 -11.51 4.81 28.30
C SER A 15 -11.53 6.17 29.00
N GLU A 16 -10.82 6.27 30.12
CA GLU A 16 -10.58 7.52 30.82
C GLU A 16 -10.17 8.58 29.79
N ILE A 17 -10.96 9.65 29.73
CA ILE A 17 -10.61 10.85 28.97
C ILE A 17 -9.43 11.45 29.72
N ILE A 18 -8.22 11.08 29.29
CA ILE A 18 -7.01 11.80 29.66
C ILE A 18 -7.12 13.12 28.91
N GLU A 19 -7.54 14.17 29.62
CA GLU A 19 -7.32 15.56 29.21
C GLU A 19 -5.81 15.83 29.27
N SER A 20 -5.05 15.20 28.37
CA SER A 20 -3.77 15.76 27.99
C SER A 20 -4.13 16.98 27.16
N GLU A 21 -3.71 18.17 27.59
CA GLU A 21 -3.67 19.34 26.72
C GLU A 21 -3.00 18.91 25.42
N VAL A 22 -3.81 18.68 24.37
CA VAL A 22 -3.29 18.31 23.07
C VAL A 22 -2.61 19.57 22.59
N GLU A 23 -1.27 19.62 22.66
CA GLU A 23 -0.50 20.71 22.08
C GLU A 23 -0.99 20.88 20.63
N GLU A 24 -1.72 21.96 20.39
CA GLU A 24 -2.22 22.29 19.05
C GLU A 24 -0.99 22.32 18.12
N ASN A 25 -0.93 21.37 17.19
CA ASN A 25 0.14 21.22 16.21
C ASN A 25 1.52 20.79 16.75
N ALA A 26 1.61 19.64 17.44
CA ALA A 26 2.88 19.01 17.86
C ALA A 26 3.95 18.92 16.73
N GLY A 27 3.54 18.78 15.46
CA GLY A 27 4.45 18.80 14.31
C GLY A 27 5.08 20.18 14.03
N LEU A 28 4.29 21.25 14.15
CA LEU A 28 4.74 22.63 13.97
C LEU A 28 5.70 23.03 15.09
N ASN A 29 5.37 22.72 16.34
CA ASN A 29 6.22 23.01 17.51
C ASN A 29 7.59 22.34 17.38
N LYS A 30 7.62 21.09 16.93
CA LYS A 30 8.86 20.35 16.67
C LYS A 30 9.69 20.99 15.53
N ALA A 31 9.06 21.53 14.51
CA ALA A 31 9.74 22.25 13.42
C ALA A 31 10.33 23.58 13.91
N LEU A 32 9.62 24.32 14.76
CA LEU A 32 10.12 25.56 15.36
C LEU A 32 11.33 25.31 16.27
N ASP A 33 11.30 24.26 17.08
CA ASP A 33 12.41 23.90 17.97
C ASP A 33 13.66 23.42 17.23
N THR A 34 13.47 22.71 16.12
CA THR A 34 14.61 22.35 15.24
C THR A 34 15.20 23.57 14.55
N TYR A 35 14.36 24.53 14.13
CA TYR A 35 14.81 25.78 13.53
C TYR A 35 15.65 26.63 14.51
N ARG A 36 15.20 26.74 15.77
CA ARG A 36 15.97 27.36 16.87
C ARG A 36 17.34 26.70 17.04
N LYS A 37 17.36 25.37 17.18
CA LYS A 37 18.58 24.57 17.39
C LYS A 37 19.57 24.62 16.21
N LEU A 38 19.10 24.81 14.98
CA LEU A 38 19.98 24.89 13.80
C LEU A 38 20.70 26.24 13.72
N ILE A 39 20.08 27.31 14.20
CA ILE A 39 20.68 28.66 14.21
C ILE A 39 21.70 28.75 15.34
N ASP A 40 21.35 28.27 16.53
CA ASP A 40 22.29 28.19 17.67
C ASP A 40 23.56 27.38 17.33
N ARG A 41 23.43 26.35 16.48
CA ARG A 41 24.55 25.50 16.06
C ARG A 41 25.39 26.11 14.93
N LYS A 42 24.81 27.00 14.11
CA LYS A 42 25.52 27.65 13.00
C LYS A 42 26.44 28.77 13.51
N ASP A 43 26.06 29.38 14.63
CA ASP A 43 26.68 30.59 15.18
C ASP A 43 27.43 30.34 16.51
N LEU A 44 28.11 29.21 16.66
CA LEU A 44 28.91 28.83 17.84
C LEU A 44 30.07 29.79 18.22
N VAL A 45 30.23 30.95 17.56
CA VAL A 45 31.39 31.84 17.74
C VAL A 45 31.02 33.18 18.41
N GLU A 46 29.80 33.72 18.29
CA GLU A 46 29.42 35.00 18.92
C GLU A 46 27.92 35.03 19.29
N PRO A 47 27.53 35.64 20.44
CA PRO A 47 26.11 35.81 20.78
C PRO A 47 25.43 36.74 19.75
N LEU A 48 24.28 36.30 19.22
CA LEU A 48 23.53 37.05 18.21
C LEU A 48 23.26 38.50 18.65
N THR A 49 23.41 39.43 17.72
CA THR A 49 23.06 40.84 17.93
C THR A 49 21.53 40.96 18.11
N GLU A 50 21.05 41.93 18.91
CA GLU A 50 19.59 42.16 19.12
C GLU A 50 18.78 42.20 17.80
N LYS A 51 19.38 42.74 16.73
CA LYS A 51 18.78 42.82 15.39
C LYS A 51 18.58 41.46 14.71
N GLU A 52 19.47 40.50 14.97
CA GLU A 52 19.40 39.16 14.39
C GLU A 52 18.36 38.31 15.11
N GLN A 53 18.23 38.50 16.43
CA GLN A 53 17.18 37.91 17.25
C GLN A 53 15.79 38.42 16.81
N ASP A 54 15.64 39.73 16.58
CA ASP A 54 14.39 40.32 16.07
C ASP A 54 13.99 39.76 14.70
N ASN A 55 14.97 39.55 13.81
CA ASN A 55 14.71 38.97 12.49
C ASN A 55 14.32 37.48 12.58
N LEU A 56 14.89 36.76 13.55
CA LEU A 56 14.60 35.36 13.81
C LEU A 56 13.20 35.18 14.38
N GLU A 57 12.79 36.02 15.34
CA GLU A 57 11.43 36.03 15.89
C GLU A 57 10.38 36.39 14.83
N LYS A 58 10.68 37.37 13.96
CA LYS A 58 9.80 37.70 12.82
C LYS A 58 9.60 36.51 11.89
N ARG A 59 10.65 35.74 11.61
CA ARG A 59 10.56 34.52 10.80
C ARG A 59 9.79 33.39 11.50
N ILE A 60 9.96 33.22 12.81
CA ILE A 60 9.21 32.22 13.58
C ILE A 60 7.71 32.55 13.55
N LYS A 61 7.35 33.82 13.76
CA LYS A 61 5.95 34.29 13.66
C LYS A 61 5.39 34.10 12.25
N GLU A 62 6.22 34.30 11.22
CA GLU A 62 5.81 34.01 9.84
C GLU A 62 5.53 32.51 9.63
N ILE A 63 6.37 31.61 10.18
CA ILE A 63 6.16 30.15 10.09
C ILE A 63 4.92 29.71 10.86
N GLU A 64 4.71 30.25 12.06
CA GLU A 64 3.55 29.99 12.91
C GLU A 64 2.25 30.46 12.26
N SER A 65 2.29 31.55 11.49
CA SER A 65 1.12 32.09 10.77
C SER A 65 0.72 31.30 9.52
N ARG A 66 1.53 30.31 9.08
CA ARG A 66 1.19 29.50 7.91
C ARG A 66 0.16 28.45 8.30
N GLU A 67 -0.94 28.39 7.55
CA GLU A 67 -1.93 27.32 7.70
C GLU A 67 -1.30 25.97 7.33
N VAL A 68 -1.40 24.99 8.24
CA VAL A 68 -1.03 23.60 7.98
C VAL A 68 -2.12 22.99 7.11
N VAL A 69 -1.85 22.82 5.83
CA VAL A 69 -2.81 22.21 4.89
C VAL A 69 -2.69 20.69 4.99
N GLU A 70 -3.50 20.06 5.84
CA GLU A 70 -3.72 18.61 5.84
C GLU A 70 -4.73 18.24 4.73
N LYS A 71 -4.34 18.42 3.47
CA LYS A 71 -5.12 17.85 2.36
C LYS A 71 -4.76 16.38 2.22
N ILE A 72 -5.55 15.52 2.86
CA ILE A 72 -5.67 14.13 2.43
C ILE A 72 -6.50 14.20 1.15
N GLU A 73 -5.83 14.21 0.00
CA GLU A 73 -6.53 14.07 -1.28
C GLU A 73 -7.02 12.62 -1.38
N ASP A 74 -8.34 12.43 -1.29
CA ASP A 74 -8.98 11.14 -1.57
C ASP A 74 -8.65 10.75 -3.01
N HIS A 75 -7.82 9.71 -3.17
CA HIS A 75 -7.42 9.23 -4.49
C HIS A 75 -8.42 8.20 -4.99
N ASP A 76 -9.11 8.52 -6.08
CA ASP A 76 -9.95 7.57 -6.79
C ASP A 76 -9.07 6.61 -7.63
N PRO A 77 -9.22 5.28 -7.51
CA PRO A 77 -8.45 4.31 -8.29
C PRO A 77 -8.58 4.51 -9.81
N VAL A 78 -7.46 4.77 -10.49
CA VAL A 78 -7.40 4.91 -11.96
C VAL A 78 -6.73 3.70 -12.61
N GLU A 79 -7.21 3.31 -13.79
CA GLU A 79 -6.56 2.29 -14.62
C GLU A 79 -5.38 2.88 -15.38
N ILE A 80 -4.19 2.33 -15.14
CA ILE A 80 -2.97 2.66 -15.88
C ILE A 80 -2.92 1.76 -17.14
N PRO A 81 -3.07 2.31 -18.35
CA PRO A 81 -3.08 1.51 -19.57
C PRO A 81 -1.71 0.88 -19.82
N CYS A 82 -1.70 -0.33 -20.40
CA CYS A 82 -0.48 -0.98 -20.88
C CYS A 82 -0.03 -0.33 -22.20
N GLU A 83 0.75 0.75 -22.13
CA GLU A 83 1.30 1.38 -23.33
C GLU A 83 2.38 0.49 -23.99
N LYS A 84 2.24 0.24 -25.30
CA LYS A 84 3.22 -0.49 -26.14
C LYS A 84 3.56 -1.90 -25.64
N ASN A 85 2.59 -2.62 -25.07
CA ASN A 85 2.76 -3.97 -24.50
C ASN A 85 3.82 -4.04 -23.39
N LYS A 86 4.12 -2.91 -22.73
CA LYS A 86 5.05 -2.88 -21.61
C LYS A 86 4.28 -2.90 -20.29
N ILE A 87 4.78 -3.70 -19.36
CA ILE A 87 4.30 -3.75 -18.00
C ILE A 87 4.89 -2.55 -17.25
N THR A 88 4.02 -1.69 -16.71
CA THR A 88 4.42 -0.49 -15.97
C THR A 88 4.52 -0.79 -14.47
N ILE A 89 3.60 -1.61 -13.95
CA ILE A 89 3.53 -1.96 -12.54
C ILE A 89 4.22 -3.30 -12.28
N GLY A 90 5.30 -3.27 -11.49
CA GLY A 90 6.02 -4.46 -11.04
C GLY A 90 6.95 -5.08 -12.10
N PRO A 91 7.50 -6.28 -11.84
CA PRO A 91 8.46 -6.92 -12.74
C PRO A 91 7.80 -7.42 -14.04
N PRO A 92 8.52 -7.50 -15.16
CA PRO A 92 7.98 -7.97 -16.45
C PRO A 92 7.69 -9.48 -16.47
N THR A 93 8.08 -10.21 -15.44
CA THR A 93 7.86 -11.65 -15.28
C THR A 93 6.71 -11.94 -14.30
N LEU A 94 6.13 -13.14 -14.41
CA LEU A 94 5.14 -13.63 -13.47
C LEU A 94 5.80 -13.90 -12.11
N THR A 95 5.27 -13.30 -11.06
CA THR A 95 5.72 -13.57 -9.70
C THR A 95 5.34 -14.98 -9.27
N ARG A 96 6.07 -15.54 -8.30
CA ARG A 96 5.74 -16.87 -7.75
C ARG A 96 4.31 -16.94 -7.20
N PHE A 97 3.80 -15.84 -6.66
CA PHE A 97 2.46 -15.75 -6.07
C PHE A 97 1.39 -15.69 -7.15
N GLU A 98 1.61 -14.91 -8.21
CA GLU A 98 0.72 -14.89 -9.38
C GLU A 98 0.67 -16.26 -10.03
N LYS A 99 1.83 -16.89 -10.28
CA LYS A 99 1.90 -18.25 -10.84
C LYS A 99 1.12 -19.25 -9.99
N ALA A 100 1.34 -19.25 -8.67
CA ALA A 100 0.64 -20.13 -7.72
C ALA A 100 -0.88 -19.88 -7.69
N ARG A 101 -1.30 -18.61 -7.74
CA ARG A 101 -2.73 -18.26 -7.73
C ARG A 101 -3.43 -18.72 -9.00
N ILE A 102 -2.79 -18.53 -10.16
CA ILE A 102 -3.33 -18.92 -11.46
C ILE A 102 -3.47 -20.45 -11.55
N MET A 103 -2.43 -21.21 -11.23
CA MET A 103 -2.50 -22.68 -11.24
C MET A 103 -3.55 -23.20 -10.26
N GLY A 104 -3.66 -22.61 -9.07
CA GLY A 104 -4.65 -23.02 -8.07
C GLY A 104 -6.09 -22.78 -8.54
N ALA A 105 -6.37 -21.59 -9.07
CA ALA A 105 -7.68 -21.27 -9.62
C ALA A 105 -8.03 -22.15 -10.84
N ARG A 106 -7.06 -22.39 -11.72
CA ARG A 106 -7.27 -23.22 -12.91
C ARG A 106 -7.44 -24.69 -12.57
N ALA A 107 -6.65 -25.23 -11.64
CA ALA A 107 -6.83 -26.59 -11.13
C ALA A 107 -8.23 -26.79 -10.52
N LEU A 108 -8.73 -25.78 -9.78
CA LEU A 108 -10.10 -25.81 -9.26
C LEU A 108 -11.13 -25.85 -10.40
N GLN A 109 -11.00 -25.01 -11.42
CA GLN A 109 -11.90 -25.04 -12.59
C GLN A 109 -11.92 -26.42 -13.26
N LEU A 110 -10.75 -27.03 -13.47
CA LEU A 110 -10.65 -28.37 -14.06
C LEU A 110 -11.29 -29.44 -13.17
N SER A 111 -11.14 -29.33 -11.85
CA SER A 111 -11.81 -30.26 -10.91
C SER A 111 -13.34 -30.14 -10.93
N LEU A 112 -13.86 -28.96 -11.26
CA LEU A 112 -15.29 -28.70 -11.46
C LEU A 112 -15.78 -29.12 -12.86
N GLY A 113 -14.93 -29.77 -13.67
CA GLY A 113 -15.28 -30.27 -15.00
C GLY A 113 -15.14 -29.24 -16.13
N ALA A 114 -14.46 -28.11 -15.91
CA ALA A 114 -14.14 -27.19 -17.00
C ALA A 114 -13.26 -27.88 -18.06
N PRO A 115 -13.44 -27.58 -19.36
CA PRO A 115 -12.65 -28.18 -20.42
C PRO A 115 -11.18 -27.68 -20.37
N PRO A 116 -10.19 -28.59 -20.56
CA PRO A 116 -8.80 -28.19 -20.73
C PRO A 116 -8.57 -27.57 -22.13
N PHE A 117 -7.65 -26.61 -22.22
CA PHE A 117 -7.23 -25.97 -23.47
C PHE A 117 -6.12 -26.74 -24.20
N ILE A 118 -5.45 -27.66 -23.49
CA ILE A 118 -4.44 -28.57 -24.05
C ILE A 118 -4.96 -30.00 -24.10
N PRO A 119 -4.45 -30.85 -25.01
CA PRO A 119 -4.66 -32.28 -24.90
C PRO A 119 -4.07 -32.81 -23.59
N ILE A 120 -4.81 -33.63 -22.87
CA ILE A 120 -4.40 -34.17 -21.57
C ILE A 120 -3.16 -35.07 -21.77
N PRO A 121 -1.98 -34.70 -21.23
CA PRO A 121 -0.80 -35.53 -21.38
C PRO A 121 -0.96 -36.81 -20.57
N LYS A 122 -0.39 -37.91 -21.07
CA LYS A 122 -0.47 -39.23 -20.40
C LYS A 122 0.17 -39.23 -18.99
N THR A 123 1.02 -38.25 -18.71
CA THR A 123 1.72 -38.08 -17.44
C THR A 123 0.85 -37.39 -16.37
N ALA A 124 -0.12 -36.57 -16.77
CA ALA A 124 -0.96 -35.82 -15.84
C ALA A 124 -1.92 -36.76 -15.11
N ARG A 125 -1.87 -36.74 -13.78
CA ARG A 125 -2.77 -37.51 -12.91
C ARG A 125 -3.73 -36.62 -12.15
N ILE A 126 -3.32 -35.38 -11.88
CA ILE A 126 -4.06 -34.43 -11.05
C ILE A 126 -4.39 -33.20 -11.91
N SER A 127 -5.52 -32.54 -11.62
CA SER A 127 -5.90 -31.26 -12.26
C SER A 127 -4.81 -30.18 -12.17
N LEU A 128 -3.97 -30.24 -11.13
CA LEU A 128 -2.83 -29.35 -10.96
C LEU A 128 -1.79 -29.54 -12.07
N ASP A 129 -1.47 -30.78 -12.44
CA ASP A 129 -0.50 -31.09 -13.49
C ASP A 129 -0.95 -30.49 -14.83
N ILE A 130 -2.25 -30.64 -15.15
CA ILE A 130 -2.84 -30.07 -16.36
C ILE A 130 -2.76 -28.55 -16.33
N SER A 131 -3.10 -27.92 -15.19
CA SER A 131 -3.03 -26.46 -15.05
C SER A 131 -1.60 -25.90 -15.18
N MET A 132 -0.60 -26.67 -14.74
CA MET A 132 0.81 -26.28 -14.85
C MET A 132 1.27 -26.28 -16.30
N GLU A 133 0.94 -27.33 -17.05
CA GLU A 133 1.21 -27.44 -18.49
C GLU A 133 0.47 -26.36 -19.30
N GLU A 134 -0.80 -26.08 -18.97
CA GLU A 134 -1.56 -24.99 -19.62
C GLU A 134 -0.94 -23.61 -19.36
N LEU A 135 -0.45 -23.37 -18.15
CA LEU A 135 0.20 -22.12 -17.77
C LEU A 135 1.56 -21.96 -18.46
N GLU A 136 2.33 -23.04 -18.61
CA GLU A 136 3.60 -23.04 -19.33
C GLU A 136 3.43 -22.78 -20.84
N GLN A 137 2.34 -23.29 -21.42
CA GLN A 137 1.96 -23.02 -22.81
C GLN A 137 1.26 -21.66 -23.00
N ARG A 138 0.91 -20.95 -21.91
CA ARG A 138 0.17 -19.68 -21.89
C ARG A 138 -1.16 -19.71 -22.64
N VAL A 139 -1.85 -20.84 -22.61
CA VAL A 139 -3.15 -20.99 -23.29
C VAL A 139 -4.34 -20.58 -22.41
N ILE A 140 -4.10 -20.28 -21.13
CA ILE A 140 -5.14 -19.87 -20.19
C ILE A 140 -5.52 -18.41 -20.48
N PRO A 141 -6.76 -18.11 -20.90
CA PRO A 141 -7.19 -16.75 -21.21
C PRO A 141 -7.45 -15.97 -19.91
N ILE A 142 -6.40 -15.37 -19.35
CA ILE A 142 -6.48 -14.61 -18.10
C ILE A 142 -5.75 -13.27 -18.19
N THR A 143 -6.21 -12.33 -17.37
CA THR A 143 -5.63 -11.01 -17.19
C THR A 143 -5.31 -10.82 -15.70
N ILE A 144 -4.11 -10.35 -15.40
CA ILE A 144 -3.63 -10.12 -14.04
C ILE A 144 -3.79 -8.65 -13.72
N ARG A 145 -4.53 -8.32 -12.66
CA ARG A 145 -4.63 -6.97 -12.14
C ARG A 145 -3.59 -6.75 -11.04
N ARG A 146 -2.63 -5.84 -11.27
CA ARG A 146 -1.70 -5.36 -10.24
C ARG A 146 -2.20 -4.03 -9.69
N VAL A 147 -2.20 -3.88 -8.37
CA VAL A 147 -2.73 -2.70 -7.67
C VAL A 147 -1.60 -2.03 -6.88
N LEU A 148 -1.48 -0.71 -6.97
CA LEU A 148 -0.55 0.11 -6.21
C LEU A 148 -1.14 0.49 -4.84
N PRO A 149 -0.32 0.94 -3.87
CA PRO A 149 -0.81 1.34 -2.56
C PRO A 149 -1.82 2.50 -2.58
N ASN A 150 -1.79 3.34 -3.62
CA ASN A 150 -2.78 4.40 -3.84
C ASN A 150 -4.12 3.89 -4.39
N GLY A 151 -4.21 2.62 -4.80
CA GLY A 151 -5.41 2.02 -5.39
C GLY A 151 -5.39 1.94 -6.91
N ASP A 152 -4.48 2.65 -7.59
CA ASP A 152 -4.33 2.54 -9.04
C ASP A 152 -4.00 1.12 -9.46
N TYR A 153 -4.49 0.71 -10.62
CA TYR A 153 -4.28 -0.65 -11.09
C TYR A 153 -3.94 -0.74 -12.57
N GLN A 154 -3.28 -1.83 -12.93
CA GLN A 154 -2.98 -2.17 -14.32
C GLN A 154 -3.47 -3.59 -14.60
N ASN A 155 -4.26 -3.73 -15.67
CA ASN A 155 -4.72 -5.02 -16.18
C ASN A 155 -3.72 -5.53 -17.24
N ILE A 156 -3.01 -6.61 -16.93
CA ILE A 156 -1.92 -7.15 -17.75
C ILE A 156 -2.32 -8.52 -18.30
N PRO A 157 -2.52 -8.66 -19.63
CA PRO A 157 -2.72 -9.96 -20.26
C PRO A 157 -1.52 -10.90 -20.06
N ILE A 158 -1.77 -12.20 -19.94
CA ILE A 158 -0.70 -13.21 -19.75
C ILE A 158 0.36 -13.19 -20.86
N ASP A 159 -0.03 -12.79 -22.07
CA ASP A 159 0.84 -12.77 -23.26
C ASP A 159 1.97 -11.74 -23.14
N TYR A 160 1.79 -10.70 -22.34
CA TYR A 160 2.74 -9.59 -22.23
C TYR A 160 3.90 -9.89 -21.28
N PHE A 161 3.82 -10.96 -20.49
CA PHE A 161 4.90 -11.32 -19.57
C PHE A 161 6.08 -11.93 -20.32
N GLU A 162 7.29 -11.64 -19.87
CA GLU A 162 8.51 -12.30 -20.40
C GLU A 162 8.59 -13.76 -19.94
N LYS A 163 9.27 -14.61 -20.72
CA LYS A 163 9.48 -16.04 -20.41
C LYS A 163 10.71 -16.25 -19.55
#